data_AF-A0A1S8TJW2-F1
#
_entry.id   AF-A0A1S8TJW2-F1
#
_cell.length_a   1.000
_cell.length_b   1.000
_cell.length_c   1.000
_cell.angle_alpha   90.00
_cell.angle_beta   90.00
_cell.angle_gamma   90.00
#
_symmetry.space_group_name_H-M   'P 1'
#
loop_
_entity.id
_entity.type
_entity.pdbx_description
1 polymer ?
#
loop_
_entity_poly.entity_id
_entity_poly.type
_entity_poly.pdbx_seq_one_letter_code
_entity_poly.pdbx_strand_id
1 'polypeptide(L)'
;MSNFKRGYLNSEERNFYMLSKSFVQMINGERNLNNKITNEIWVEWKRKGMITQSMQKNIKLVKSYLIKFCDEIEENLDEAEIEKLQKQLIKFDYRLVDDYTLKKLLRDINDNFKYVIMERKKFEPLIEELAEIKCVGCKSDYKTCPLYKAFDDISLIRVEEEANCPYAVDLSKCKPEEIKRIEKTKENLKSKNQFRK
;
A
#
# COMPACT_ATOMS: atom_id res chain seq x y z
N MET A 1 -10.93 24.90 -27.15
CA MET A 1 -9.78 24.20 -27.74
C MET A 1 -9.54 22.99 -26.87
N SER A 2 -9.74 21.79 -27.43
CA SER A 2 -9.82 20.53 -26.68
C SER A 2 -8.60 20.35 -25.78
N ASN A 3 -8.76 19.72 -24.61
CA ASN A 3 -8.06 18.47 -24.33
C ASN A 3 -8.43 17.98 -22.95
N PHE A 4 -8.87 16.71 -22.87
CA PHE A 4 -9.04 15.96 -21.63
C PHE A 4 -7.83 16.18 -20.72
N LYS A 5 -7.96 17.10 -19.76
CA LYS A 5 -6.97 17.26 -18.70
C LYS A 5 -7.22 16.12 -17.73
N ARG A 6 -6.20 15.33 -17.52
CA ARG A 6 -6.22 14.21 -16.60
C ARG A 6 -6.50 14.74 -15.20
N GLY A 7 -7.66 14.42 -14.63
CA GLY A 7 -8.05 14.83 -13.27
C GLY A 7 -7.24 14.16 -12.14
N TYR A 8 -6.11 13.54 -12.48
CA TYR A 8 -5.23 12.84 -11.55
C TYR A 8 -3.75 13.04 -11.90
N LEU A 9 -2.90 12.94 -10.88
CA LEU A 9 -1.45 12.99 -11.02
C LEU A 9 -0.87 11.58 -11.15
N ASN A 10 0.18 11.42 -11.96
CA ASN A 10 0.97 10.19 -11.94
C ASN A 10 1.88 10.15 -10.68
N SER A 11 2.66 9.08 -10.52
CA SER A 11 3.52 8.92 -9.34
C SER A 11 4.57 10.02 -9.15
N GLU A 12 5.20 10.47 -10.22
CA GLU A 12 6.27 11.49 -10.17
C GLU A 12 5.70 12.88 -9.93
N GLU A 13 4.65 13.25 -10.66
CA GLU A 13 3.94 14.53 -10.48
C GLU A 13 3.36 14.64 -9.07
N ARG A 14 2.73 13.55 -8.59
CA ARG A 14 2.22 13.50 -7.22
C ARG A 14 3.34 13.71 -6.22
N ASN A 15 4.47 13.03 -6.39
CA ASN A 15 5.60 13.20 -5.49
C ASN A 15 6.08 14.65 -5.47
N PHE A 16 6.24 15.28 -6.64
CA PHE A 16 6.67 16.67 -6.74
C PHE A 16 5.67 17.65 -6.12
N TYR A 17 4.37 17.46 -6.37
CA TYR A 17 3.30 18.24 -5.75
C TYR A 17 3.31 18.10 -4.22
N MET A 18 3.40 16.87 -3.72
CA MET A 18 3.43 16.59 -2.27
C MET A 18 4.62 17.25 -1.58
N LEU A 19 5.80 17.19 -2.20
CA LEU A 19 7.00 17.89 -1.72
C LEU A 19 6.82 19.40 -1.71
N SER A 20 6.26 19.96 -2.78
CA SER A 20 6.04 21.40 -2.94
C SER A 20 5.05 21.93 -1.89
N LYS A 21 3.88 21.29 -1.74
CA LYS A 21 2.87 21.69 -0.75
C LYS A 21 3.40 21.51 0.68
N SER A 22 4.12 20.42 0.95
CA SER A 22 4.77 20.20 2.27
C SER A 22 5.80 21.29 2.59
N PHE A 23 6.56 21.74 1.60
CA PHE A 23 7.51 22.84 1.77
C PHE A 23 6.81 24.16 2.06
N VAL A 24 5.67 24.45 1.41
CA VAL A 24 4.83 25.61 1.75
C VAL A 24 4.35 25.55 3.20
N GLN A 25 3.87 24.40 3.66
CA GLN A 25 3.44 24.20 5.06
C GLN A 25 4.59 24.40 6.05
N MET A 26 5.80 23.96 5.70
CA MET A 26 7.01 24.20 6.49
C MET A 26 7.37 25.69 6.54
N ILE A 27 7.26 26.41 5.42
CA ILE A 27 7.46 27.87 5.39
C ILE A 27 6.44 28.58 6.29
N ASN A 28 5.19 28.14 6.28
CA ASN A 28 4.12 28.70 7.12
C ASN A 28 4.27 28.37 8.62
N GLY A 29 5.19 27.48 8.97
CA GLY A 29 5.35 27.03 10.36
C GLY A 29 4.28 26.04 10.81
N GLU A 30 3.47 25.52 9.89
CA GLU A 30 2.48 24.46 10.15
C GLU A 30 3.16 23.11 10.41
N ARG A 31 4.38 22.94 9.89
CA ARG A 31 5.19 21.73 10.04
C ARG A 31 6.61 22.06 10.48
N ASN A 32 7.07 21.37 11.51
CA ASN A 32 8.47 21.37 11.93
C ASN A 32 8.82 20.01 12.56
N LEU A 33 10.11 19.80 12.83
CA LEU A 33 10.64 18.53 13.37
C LEU A 33 9.95 18.06 14.67
N ASN A 34 9.34 19.00 15.41
CA ASN A 34 8.69 18.74 16.70
C ASN A 34 7.16 18.71 16.60
N ASN A 35 6.58 18.75 15.39
CA ASN A 35 5.14 18.82 15.13
C ASN A 35 4.40 19.93 15.91
N LYS A 36 5.10 21.05 16.17
CA LYS A 36 4.51 22.23 16.81
C LYS A 36 4.11 23.24 15.76
N ILE A 37 2.94 23.85 15.87
CA ILE A 37 2.61 24.99 15.03
C ILE A 37 3.43 26.20 15.51
N THR A 38 4.09 26.86 14.57
CA THR A 38 4.96 28.02 14.78
C THR A 38 4.58 29.14 13.82
N ASN A 39 5.13 30.35 14.02
CA ASN A 39 5.02 31.41 13.02
C ASN A 39 5.74 31.02 11.72
N GLU A 40 5.56 31.81 10.67
CA GLU A 40 6.30 31.57 9.44
C GLU A 40 7.81 31.62 9.69
N ILE A 41 8.53 30.80 8.93
CA ILE A 41 9.95 30.53 9.14
C ILE A 41 10.81 31.81 9.16
N TRP A 42 10.45 32.82 8.37
CA TRP A 42 11.17 34.09 8.36
C TRP A 42 10.95 34.92 9.63
N VAL A 43 9.80 34.79 10.32
CA VAL A 43 9.56 35.47 11.61
C VAL A 43 10.47 34.85 12.66
N GLU A 44 10.48 33.52 12.70
CA GLU A 44 11.29 32.74 13.62
C GLU A 44 12.79 32.96 13.42
N TRP A 45 13.24 32.96 12.16
CA TRP A 45 14.65 33.14 11.83
C TRP A 45 15.10 34.58 12.00
N LYS A 46 14.21 35.56 11.73
CA LYS A 46 14.49 36.98 12.00
C LYS A 46 14.67 37.23 13.49
N ARG A 47 13.81 36.66 14.33
CA ARG A 47 13.95 36.73 15.80
C ARG A 47 15.28 36.15 16.29
N LYS A 48 15.81 35.13 15.61
CA LYS A 48 17.08 34.47 15.93
C LYS A 48 18.30 35.11 15.26
N GLY A 49 18.13 36.17 14.47
CA GLY A 49 19.22 36.79 13.71
C GLY A 49 19.79 35.92 12.57
N MET A 50 19.06 34.88 12.13
CA MET A 50 19.52 33.89 11.16
C MET A 50 19.17 34.23 9.70
N ILE A 51 18.47 35.34 9.46
CA ILE A 51 18.03 35.74 8.11
C ILE A 51 18.24 37.23 7.89
N THR A 52 18.75 37.60 6.71
CA THR A 52 18.84 39.01 6.28
C THR A 52 17.51 39.48 5.69
N GLN A 53 17.33 40.80 5.54
CA GLN A 53 16.13 41.34 4.89
C GLN A 53 15.98 40.86 3.42
N SER A 54 17.09 40.69 2.71
CA SER A 54 17.09 40.18 1.34
C SER A 54 16.62 38.72 1.29
N MET A 55 17.16 37.87 2.16
CA MET A 55 16.72 36.48 2.28
C MET A 55 15.24 36.37 2.67
N GLN A 56 14.75 37.25 3.56
CA GLN A 56 13.33 37.33 3.92
C GLN A 56 12.44 37.67 2.71
N LYS A 57 12.87 38.59 1.84
CA LYS A 57 12.14 38.91 0.60
C LYS A 57 12.09 37.70 -0.33
N ASN A 58 13.23 37.03 -0.52
CA ASN A 58 13.34 35.88 -1.42
C ASN A 58 12.47 34.70 -0.97
N ILE A 59 12.47 34.35 0.32
CA ILE A 59 11.65 33.22 0.81
C ILE A 59 10.15 33.51 0.73
N LYS A 60 9.73 34.76 0.91
CA LYS A 60 8.33 35.17 0.69
C LYS A 60 7.94 35.04 -0.78
N LEU A 61 8.83 35.43 -1.69
CA LEU A 61 8.60 35.29 -3.12
C LEU A 61 8.46 33.82 -3.53
N VAL A 62 9.34 32.96 -3.02
CA VAL A 62 9.27 31.50 -3.23
C VAL A 62 7.93 30.94 -2.74
N LYS A 63 7.50 31.31 -1.52
CA LYS A 63 6.18 30.92 -1.00
C LYS A 63 5.06 31.31 -1.96
N SER A 64 5.03 32.56 -2.41
CA SER A 64 3.97 33.06 -3.28
C SER A 64 3.88 32.31 -4.61
N TYR A 65 5.01 32.04 -5.27
CA TYR A 65 4.99 31.30 -6.53
C TYR A 65 4.70 29.82 -6.36
N LEU A 66 5.18 29.18 -5.29
CA LEU A 66 4.86 27.79 -5.01
C LEU A 66 3.38 27.58 -4.67
N ILE A 67 2.76 28.51 -3.93
CA ILE A 67 1.32 28.47 -3.67
C ILE A 67 0.56 28.52 -4.99
N LYS A 68 0.84 29.52 -5.84
CA LYS A 68 0.20 29.64 -7.16
C LYS A 68 0.34 28.37 -8.00
N PHE A 69 1.54 27.81 -8.06
CA PHE A 69 1.79 26.56 -8.76
C PHE A 69 0.93 25.40 -8.23
N CYS A 70 0.87 25.22 -6.91
CA CYS A 70 0.06 24.17 -6.30
C CYS A 70 -1.44 24.39 -6.55
N ASP A 71 -1.92 25.63 -6.46
CA ASP A 71 -3.32 25.99 -6.66
C ASP A 71 -3.72 25.75 -8.13
N GLU A 72 -2.88 26.16 -9.09
CA GLU A 72 -3.07 25.87 -10.52
C GLU A 72 -3.08 24.37 -10.81
N ILE A 73 -2.30 23.55 -10.10
CA ILE A 73 -2.40 22.09 -10.21
C ILE A 73 -3.75 21.60 -9.69
N GLU A 74 -4.16 22.05 -8.50
CA GLU A 74 -5.41 21.63 -7.85
C GLU A 74 -6.64 21.98 -8.69
N GLU A 75 -6.65 23.12 -9.39
CA GLU A 75 -7.71 23.51 -10.33
C GLU A 75 -7.90 22.50 -11.48
N ASN A 76 -6.89 21.69 -11.78
CA ASN A 76 -6.93 20.68 -12.84
C ASN A 76 -7.23 19.25 -12.34
N LEU A 77 -7.40 19.05 -11.03
CA LEU A 77 -7.62 17.73 -10.43
C LEU A 77 -9.09 17.51 -10.08
N ASP A 78 -9.49 16.24 -10.07
CA ASP A 78 -10.80 15.83 -9.59
C ASP A 78 -10.87 16.00 -8.06
N GLU A 79 -12.04 16.36 -7.53
CA GLU A 79 -12.25 16.54 -6.08
C GLU A 79 -11.81 15.32 -5.27
N ALA A 80 -12.04 14.11 -5.80
CA ALA A 80 -11.64 12.85 -5.16
C ALA A 80 -10.11 12.70 -5.07
N GLU A 81 -9.36 13.13 -6.08
CA GLU A 81 -7.89 13.09 -6.03
C GLU A 81 -7.36 14.18 -5.08
N ILE A 82 -7.97 15.37 -5.06
CA ILE A 82 -7.62 16.44 -4.11
C ILE A 82 -7.83 15.96 -2.67
N GLU A 83 -8.98 15.38 -2.34
CA GLU A 83 -9.28 14.89 -0.99
C GLU A 83 -8.27 13.81 -0.56
N LYS A 84 -7.92 12.91 -1.47
CA LYS A 84 -6.90 11.89 -1.24
C LYS A 84 -5.51 12.51 -1.01
N LEU A 85 -5.11 13.50 -1.80
CA LEU A 85 -3.85 14.21 -1.62
C LEU A 85 -3.80 14.96 -0.29
N GLN A 86 -4.88 15.62 0.12
CA GLN A 86 -4.98 16.27 1.43
C GLN A 86 -4.86 15.26 2.58
N LYS A 87 -5.55 14.12 2.50
CA LYS A 87 -5.42 13.02 3.48
C LYS A 87 -3.98 12.49 3.56
N GLN A 88 -3.31 12.36 2.42
CA GLN A 88 -1.90 11.96 2.38
C GLN A 88 -1.00 13.04 2.97
N LEU A 89 -1.24 14.32 2.65
CA LEU A 89 -0.47 15.43 3.16
C LEU A 89 -0.48 15.43 4.67
N ILE A 90 -1.66 15.34 5.31
CA ILE A 90 -1.80 15.28 6.79
C ILE A 90 -0.86 14.26 7.43
N LYS A 91 -0.63 13.11 6.77
CA LYS A 91 0.21 12.02 7.29
C LYS A 91 1.66 12.08 6.83
N PHE A 92 2.00 12.95 5.89
CA PHE A 92 3.31 13.00 5.26
C PHE A 92 4.25 13.95 6.02
N ASP A 93 5.27 13.43 6.68
CA ASP A 93 6.32 14.24 7.29
C ASP A 93 7.52 14.36 6.34
N TYR A 94 7.81 15.57 5.87
CA TYR A 94 9.03 15.83 5.11
C TYR A 94 10.21 16.03 6.06
N ARG A 95 11.08 15.02 6.15
CA ARG A 95 12.31 15.06 6.96
C ARG A 95 13.49 14.62 6.11
N LEU A 96 14.61 15.30 6.26
CA LEU A 96 15.88 14.79 5.75
C LEU A 96 16.32 13.65 6.66
N VAL A 97 16.35 12.45 6.11
CA VAL A 97 16.83 11.24 6.78
C VAL A 97 18.08 10.80 6.04
N ASP A 98 19.15 10.49 6.77
CA ASP A 98 20.36 9.96 6.14
C ASP A 98 20.12 8.56 5.56
N ASP A 99 20.91 8.21 4.54
CA ASP A 99 20.75 6.96 3.80
C ASP A 99 20.88 5.72 4.70
N TYR A 100 21.71 5.78 5.75
CA TYR A 100 21.87 4.68 6.69
C TYR A 100 20.61 4.45 7.51
N THR A 101 20.01 5.53 8.05
CA THR A 101 18.75 5.46 8.79
C THR A 101 17.60 4.99 7.89
N LEU A 102 17.52 5.45 6.64
CA LEU A 102 16.52 4.98 5.69
C LEU A 102 16.68 3.49 5.38
N LYS A 103 17.90 3.04 5.09
CA LYS A 103 18.20 1.62 4.82
C LYS A 103 17.90 0.73 6.01
N LYS A 104 18.20 1.19 7.22
CA LYS A 104 17.84 0.49 8.46
C LYS A 104 16.32 0.39 8.60
N LEU A 105 15.59 1.48 8.40
CA LEU A 105 14.14 1.50 8.53
C LEU A 105 13.45 0.63 7.46
N LEU A 106 13.93 0.65 6.22
CA LEU A 106 13.44 -0.25 5.16
C LEU A 106 13.76 -1.72 5.44
N ARG A 107 14.93 -2.00 6.01
CA ARG A 107 15.30 -3.35 6.46
C ARG A 107 14.38 -3.80 7.58
N ASP A 108 14.18 -2.97 8.60
CA ASP A 108 13.29 -3.25 9.72
C ASP A 108 11.84 -3.42 9.25
N ILE A 109 11.38 -2.63 8.29
CA ILE A 109 10.07 -2.81 7.64
C ILE A 109 10.00 -4.17 6.95
N ASN A 110 10.96 -4.51 6.09
CA ASN A 110 10.98 -5.80 5.39
C ASN A 110 11.09 -6.99 6.36
N ASP A 111 11.88 -6.85 7.41
CA ASP A 111 12.06 -7.86 8.45
C ASP A 111 10.82 -8.00 9.35
N ASN A 112 9.97 -6.97 9.44
CA ASN A 112 8.70 -6.98 10.17
C ASN A 112 7.49 -7.29 9.29
N PHE A 113 7.58 -7.16 7.96
CA PHE A 113 6.58 -7.63 6.97
C PHE A 113 6.59 -9.16 6.81
N LYS A 114 6.76 -9.88 7.92
CA LYS A 114 6.76 -11.36 7.95
C LYS A 114 5.38 -11.96 8.05
N TYR A 115 4.38 -11.20 8.50
CA TYR A 115 3.06 -11.72 8.83
C TYR A 115 1.94 -10.86 8.24
N VAL A 116 0.93 -11.51 7.69
CA VAL A 116 -0.36 -10.88 7.36
C VAL A 116 -1.28 -11.10 8.55
N ILE A 117 -1.68 -10.02 9.23
CA ILE A 117 -2.65 -10.09 10.34
C ILE A 117 -4.05 -9.90 9.76
N MET A 118 -4.87 -10.95 9.81
CA MET A 118 -6.25 -10.96 9.35
C MET A 118 -7.15 -11.56 10.44
N GLU A 119 -8.36 -11.01 10.60
CA GLU A 119 -9.38 -11.64 11.45
C GLU A 119 -9.72 -13.04 10.92
N ARG A 120 -9.78 -14.02 11.81
CA ARG A 120 -10.01 -15.42 11.44
C ARG A 120 -11.29 -15.64 10.62
N LYS A 121 -12.38 -14.91 10.94
CA LYS A 121 -13.64 -14.93 10.18
C LYS A 121 -13.52 -14.51 8.71
N LYS A 122 -12.54 -13.66 8.39
CA LYS A 122 -12.27 -13.22 7.00
C LYS A 122 -11.29 -14.15 6.29
N PHE A 123 -10.43 -14.81 7.07
CA PHE A 123 -9.39 -15.70 6.58
C PHE A 123 -9.90 -17.11 6.27
N GLU A 124 -10.80 -17.65 7.10
CA GLU A 124 -11.35 -19.01 6.96
C GLU A 124 -11.97 -19.25 5.58
N PRO A 125 -12.85 -18.37 5.03
CA PRO A 125 -13.41 -18.57 3.70
C PRO A 125 -12.35 -18.62 2.58
N LEU A 126 -11.29 -17.81 2.71
CA LEU A 126 -10.21 -17.75 1.70
C LEU A 126 -9.38 -19.03 1.68
N ILE A 127 -9.12 -19.60 2.86
CA ILE A 127 -8.37 -20.85 2.99
C ILE A 127 -9.22 -22.04 2.56
N GLU A 128 -10.51 -22.06 2.88
CA GLU A 128 -11.45 -23.08 2.43
C GLU A 128 -11.52 -23.12 0.90
N GLU A 129 -11.71 -21.96 0.24
CA GLU A 129 -11.69 -21.88 -1.22
C GLU A 129 -10.36 -22.40 -1.81
N LEU A 130 -9.23 -22.02 -1.20
CA LEU A 130 -7.92 -22.46 -1.66
C LEU A 130 -7.74 -23.98 -1.52
N ALA A 131 -8.18 -24.55 -0.39
CA ALA A 131 -8.13 -25.99 -0.11
C ALA A 131 -9.04 -26.77 -1.07
N GLU A 132 -10.26 -26.30 -1.33
CA GLU A 132 -11.17 -26.89 -2.31
C GLU A 132 -10.53 -26.96 -3.71
N ILE A 133 -9.84 -25.90 -4.12
CA ILE A 133 -9.22 -25.84 -5.45
C ILE A 133 -7.99 -26.75 -5.54
N LYS A 134 -7.17 -26.77 -4.49
CA LYS A 134 -5.80 -27.32 -4.54
C LYS A 134 -5.67 -28.70 -3.93
N CYS A 135 -6.48 -29.04 -2.93
CA CYS A 135 -6.35 -30.28 -2.19
C CYS A 135 -7.35 -31.37 -2.62
N VAL A 136 -8.47 -31.00 -3.23
CA VAL A 136 -9.46 -31.97 -3.72
C VAL A 136 -8.91 -32.74 -4.93
N GLY A 137 -8.75 -34.06 -4.75
CA GLY A 137 -8.11 -34.95 -5.72
C GLY A 137 -6.61 -34.75 -5.87
N CYS A 138 -5.96 -34.11 -4.89
CA CYS A 138 -4.51 -33.89 -4.93
C CYS A 138 -3.76 -35.19 -4.68
N LYS A 139 -2.81 -35.51 -5.57
CA LYS A 139 -1.90 -36.68 -5.47
C LYS A 139 -0.47 -36.30 -5.08
N SER A 140 -0.23 -35.03 -4.77
CA SER A 140 1.11 -34.53 -4.45
C SER A 140 1.51 -34.96 -3.03
N ASP A 141 2.80 -35.23 -2.82
CA ASP A 141 3.37 -35.48 -1.50
C ASP A 141 3.40 -34.17 -0.69
N TYR A 142 2.84 -34.21 0.51
CA TYR A 142 2.81 -33.07 1.45
C TYR A 142 4.18 -32.44 1.71
N LYS A 143 5.27 -33.22 1.67
CA LYS A 143 6.65 -32.72 1.90
C LYS A 143 7.09 -31.69 0.88
N THR A 144 6.55 -31.78 -0.34
CA THR A 144 6.85 -30.87 -1.46
C THR A 144 5.74 -29.87 -1.70
N CYS A 145 4.64 -29.96 -0.95
CA CYS A 145 3.46 -29.14 -1.14
C CYS A 145 3.69 -27.73 -0.57
N PRO A 146 3.60 -26.66 -1.38
CA PRO A 146 3.81 -25.29 -0.91
C PRO A 146 2.73 -24.81 0.06
N LEU A 147 1.58 -25.49 0.11
CA LEU A 147 0.46 -25.15 0.99
C LEU A 147 0.47 -25.89 2.33
N TYR A 148 1.17 -27.04 2.41
CA TYR A 148 1.13 -27.88 3.59
C TYR A 148 1.59 -27.13 4.84
N LYS A 149 2.77 -26.49 4.77
CA LYS A 149 3.31 -25.72 5.88
C LYS A 149 2.40 -24.55 6.28
N ALA A 150 1.83 -23.85 5.30
CA ALA A 150 0.91 -22.75 5.57
C ALA A 150 -0.36 -23.21 6.29
N PHE A 151 -0.92 -24.37 5.93
CA PHE A 151 -2.09 -24.95 6.58
C PHE A 151 -1.78 -25.49 7.98
N ASP A 152 -0.61 -26.08 8.18
CA ASP A 152 -0.18 -26.59 9.48
C ASP A 152 0.12 -25.42 10.46
N ASP A 153 0.79 -24.37 9.98
CA ASP A 153 1.12 -23.16 10.76
C ASP A 153 -0.14 -22.42 11.27
N ILE A 154 -1.25 -22.45 10.52
CA ILE A 154 -2.55 -21.88 10.94
C ILE A 154 -3.44 -22.87 11.68
N SER A 155 -2.94 -24.10 11.91
CA SER A 155 -3.68 -25.20 12.52
C SER A 155 -5.03 -25.47 11.83
N LEU A 156 -5.01 -25.51 10.49
CA LEU A 156 -6.17 -25.93 9.70
C LEU A 156 -6.52 -27.37 10.07
N ILE A 157 -7.82 -27.65 10.21
CA ILE A 157 -8.31 -28.98 10.52
C ILE A 157 -7.89 -29.93 9.39
N ARG A 158 -7.26 -31.04 9.76
CA ARG A 158 -6.90 -32.12 8.83
C ARG A 158 -8.18 -32.82 8.40
N VAL A 159 -8.34 -33.01 7.09
CA VAL A 159 -9.62 -33.46 6.53
C VAL A 159 -9.69 -34.98 6.57
N GLU A 160 -8.68 -35.66 6.03
CA GLU A 160 -8.57 -37.12 6.04
C GLU A 160 -7.10 -37.55 6.12
N GLU A 161 -6.82 -38.73 6.67
CA GLU A 161 -5.48 -39.32 6.71
C GLU A 161 -5.14 -40.02 5.38
N GLU A 162 -5.20 -39.28 4.27
CA GLU A 162 -4.77 -39.79 2.98
C GLU A 162 -3.24 -39.98 2.97
N ALA A 163 -2.78 -41.06 2.35
CA ALA A 163 -1.37 -41.49 2.40
C ALA A 163 -0.39 -40.45 1.85
N ASN A 164 -0.85 -39.56 0.96
CA ASN A 164 -0.02 -38.54 0.32
C ASN A 164 -0.05 -37.18 1.03
N CYS A 165 -1.16 -36.80 1.68
CA CYS A 165 -1.29 -35.52 2.37
C CYS A 165 -2.51 -35.47 3.30
N PRO A 166 -2.38 -35.01 4.57
CA PRO A 166 -3.50 -34.96 5.53
C PRO A 166 -4.59 -33.92 5.22
N TYR A 167 -4.36 -33.08 4.20
CA TYR A 167 -5.34 -32.12 3.70
C TYR A 167 -5.94 -32.54 2.36
N ALA A 168 -5.45 -33.61 1.75
CA ALA A 168 -6.01 -34.11 0.50
C ALA A 168 -7.37 -34.77 0.75
N VAL A 169 -8.27 -34.62 -0.21
CA VAL A 169 -9.59 -35.24 -0.19
C VAL A 169 -9.71 -36.17 -1.38
N ASP A 170 -10.07 -37.42 -1.13
CA ASP A 170 -10.31 -38.40 -2.19
C ASP A 170 -11.64 -38.09 -2.92
N LEU A 171 -11.53 -37.88 -4.23
CA LEU A 171 -12.69 -37.65 -5.11
C LEU A 171 -13.64 -38.85 -5.16
N SER A 172 -13.17 -40.06 -4.86
CA SER A 172 -14.02 -41.26 -4.83
C SER A 172 -15.09 -41.21 -3.73
N LYS A 173 -14.86 -40.39 -2.69
CA LYS A 173 -15.77 -40.21 -1.55
C LYS A 173 -16.77 -39.07 -1.76
N CYS A 174 -16.59 -38.24 -2.79
CA CYS A 174 -17.50 -37.13 -3.11
C CYS A 174 -18.76 -37.62 -3.82
N LYS A 175 -19.90 -36.94 -3.58
CA LYS A 175 -21.13 -37.21 -4.33
C LYS A 175 -20.95 -36.77 -5.81
N PRO A 176 -21.64 -37.40 -6.76
CA PRO A 176 -21.54 -37.06 -8.19
C PRO A 176 -21.84 -35.58 -8.50
N GLU A 177 -22.71 -34.93 -7.72
CA GLU A 177 -23.06 -33.51 -7.86
C GLU A 177 -21.93 -32.58 -7.41
N GLU A 178 -21.18 -32.97 -6.37
CA GLU A 178 -20.05 -32.23 -5.82
C GLU A 178 -18.87 -32.29 -6.79
N ILE A 179 -18.60 -33.46 -7.39
CA ILE A 179 -17.57 -33.67 -8.40
C ILE A 179 -17.78 -32.72 -9.59
N LYS A 180 -19.01 -32.63 -10.12
CA LYS A 180 -19.35 -31.71 -11.22
C LYS A 180 -19.13 -30.24 -10.85
N ARG A 181 -19.42 -29.84 -9.60
CA ARG A 181 -19.18 -28.48 -9.11
C ARG A 181 -17.68 -28.18 -9.03
N ILE A 182 -16.88 -29.13 -8.52
CA ILE A 182 -15.42 -29.03 -8.42
C ILE A 182 -14.77 -28.88 -9.80
N GLU A 183 -15.17 -29.73 -10.76
CA GLU A 183 -14.65 -29.69 -12.14
C GLU A 183 -14.96 -28.35 -12.82
N LYS A 184 -16.21 -27.88 -12.71
CA LYS A 184 -16.63 -26.58 -13.25
C LYS A 184 -15.85 -25.41 -12.65
N THR A 185 -15.57 -25.45 -11.34
CA THR A 185 -14.73 -24.44 -10.68
C THR A 185 -13.29 -24.48 -11.17
N LYS A 186 -12.70 -25.68 -11.32
CA LYS A 186 -11.35 -25.86 -11.87
C LYS A 186 -11.23 -25.33 -13.31
N GLU A 187 -12.24 -25.54 -14.16
CA GLU A 187 -12.28 -25.01 -15.53
C GLU A 187 -12.43 -23.49 -15.57
N ASN A 188 -13.34 -22.91 -14.77
CA ASN A 188 -13.52 -21.46 -14.67
C ASN A 188 -12.25 -20.73 -14.20
N LEU A 189 -11.43 -21.40 -13.38
CA LEU A 189 -10.13 -20.86 -12.94
C LEU A 189 -9.05 -20.95 -14.01
N LYS A 190 -9.11 -21.95 -14.89
CA LYS A 190 -8.24 -22.01 -16.07
C LYS A 190 -8.56 -20.88 -17.05
N SER A 191 -9.84 -20.57 -17.26
CA SER A 191 -10.26 -19.50 -18.18
C SER A 191 -10.03 -18.08 -17.64
N LYS A 192 -10.10 -17.88 -16.32
CA LYS A 192 -9.83 -16.57 -15.68
C LYS A 192 -8.33 -16.24 -15.52
N ASN A 193 -7.44 -17.23 -15.57
CA ASN A 193 -6.00 -17.00 -15.53
C ASN A 193 -5.43 -16.75 -16.93
N GLN A 194 -5.46 -15.49 -17.36
CA GLN A 194 -4.91 -15.03 -18.66
C GLN A 194 -3.38 -15.21 -18.78
N PHE A 195 -2.70 -15.63 -17.70
CA PHE A 195 -1.23 -15.73 -17.61
C PHE A 195 -0.71 -17.14 -17.38
N ARG A 196 -1.54 -18.18 -17.45
CA ARG A 196 -1.05 -19.57 -17.49
C ARG A 196 -0.73 -19.95 -18.94
N LYS A 197 0.55 -19.89 -19.30
CA LYS A 197 1.11 -20.72 -20.39
C LYS A 197 1.22 -22.16 -19.90
#